data_AF-A0A0S3RQU5-F1
#
_entry.id   AF-A0A0S3RQU5-F1
#
_cell.length_a   1.000
_cell.length_b   1.000
_cell.length_c   1.000
_cell.angle_alpha   90.00
_cell.angle_beta   90.00
_cell.angle_gamma   90.00
#
_symmetry.space_group_name_H-M   'P 1'
#
loop_
_entity.id
_entity.type
_entity.pdbx_description
1 polymer ?
#
loop_
_entity_poly.entity_id
_entity_poly.type
_entity_poly.pdbx_seq_one_letter_code
_entity_poly.pdbx_strand_id
1 'polypeptide(L)'
;MVDAGVVDEIREAFVAGADCSRGIRRAIGVPELGEFFLLEKEIDDEAQKEKILQHAIMKTKENTHKLAERQLSKIRNMNHDFKMFIIDSTQVFEAVLNGVNYEQLYEEIVFKPCMEIVKQFLEETTDVNKTHLEMVNKP
;
A
#
# COMPACT_ATOMS: atom_id res chain seq x y z
N MET A 1 0.01 -3.71 13.18
CA MET A 1 0.21 -5.02 12.50
C MET A 1 0.75 -6.06 13.46
N VAL A 2 1.91 -5.82 14.07
CA VAL A 2 2.47 -6.74 15.09
C VAL A 2 1.48 -6.96 16.24
N ASP A 3 1.00 -5.88 16.85
CA ASP A 3 0.00 -5.95 17.94
C ASP A 3 -1.34 -6.59 17.52
N ALA A 4 -1.59 -6.70 16.21
CA ALA A 4 -2.79 -7.32 15.66
C ALA A 4 -2.58 -8.80 15.28
N GLY A 5 -1.42 -9.40 15.58
CA GLY A 5 -1.17 -10.84 15.42
C GLY A 5 -0.46 -11.26 14.12
N VAL A 6 0.13 -10.33 13.35
CA VAL A 6 0.76 -10.68 12.06
C VAL A 6 1.94 -11.66 12.21
N VAL A 7 2.62 -11.67 13.35
CA VAL A 7 3.74 -12.59 13.60
C VAL A 7 3.22 -14.03 13.68
N ASP A 8 2.09 -14.23 14.33
CA ASP A 8 1.45 -15.55 14.47
C ASP A 8 0.88 -16.02 13.12
N GLU A 9 0.22 -15.12 12.38
CA GLU A 9 -0.29 -15.40 11.03
C GLU A 9 0.83 -15.93 10.11
N ILE A 10 1.97 -15.24 10.09
CA ILE A 10 3.10 -15.64 9.22
C ILE A 10 3.75 -16.91 9.75
N ARG A 11 3.81 -17.10 11.08
CA ARG A 11 4.36 -18.32 11.70
C ARG A 11 3.56 -19.56 11.32
N GLU A 12 2.22 -19.48 11.30
CA GLU A 12 1.35 -20.59 10.89
C GLU A 12 1.59 -21.03 9.43
N ALA A 13 1.88 -20.08 8.55
CA ALA A 13 2.17 -20.35 7.14
C ALA A 13 3.66 -20.60 6.83
N PHE A 14 4.53 -20.54 7.84
CA PHE A 14 5.97 -20.63 7.66
C PHE A 14 6.43 -22.03 7.26
N VAL A 15 7.26 -22.10 6.22
CA VAL A 15 7.88 -23.34 5.75
C VAL A 15 9.37 -23.08 5.58
N ALA A 16 10.19 -23.76 6.38
CA ALA A 16 11.65 -23.62 6.32
C ALA A 16 12.18 -24.00 4.93
N GLY A 17 13.09 -23.18 4.39
CA GLY A 17 13.69 -23.40 3.07
C GLY A 17 12.77 -23.10 1.88
N ALA A 18 11.57 -22.54 2.09
CA ALA A 18 10.68 -22.16 1.00
C ALA A 18 11.21 -20.95 0.21
N ASP A 19 11.04 -21.00 -1.11
CA ASP A 19 11.39 -19.90 -2.01
C ASP A 19 10.45 -18.68 -1.80
N CYS A 20 11.01 -17.62 -1.24
CA CYS A 20 10.30 -16.36 -0.99
C CYS A 20 10.42 -15.35 -2.16
N SER A 21 10.96 -15.78 -3.31
CA SER A 21 11.06 -14.93 -4.50
C SER A 21 9.81 -14.98 -5.39
N ARG A 22 8.81 -15.82 -5.07
CA ARG A 22 7.62 -16.06 -5.91
C ARG A 22 6.31 -16.06 -5.13
N GLY A 23 5.24 -15.65 -5.81
CA GLY A 23 3.87 -15.71 -5.27
C GLY A 23 3.69 -14.93 -3.97
N ILE A 24 2.81 -15.45 -3.10
CA ILE A 24 2.45 -14.84 -1.81
C ILE A 24 3.61 -14.76 -0.83
N ARG A 25 4.61 -15.66 -0.93
CA ARG A 25 5.78 -15.68 -0.05
C ARG A 25 6.73 -14.50 -0.25
N ARG A 26 6.51 -13.69 -1.29
CA ARG A 26 7.22 -12.41 -1.52
C ARG A 26 6.71 -11.26 -0.64
N ALA A 27 5.58 -11.44 0.03
CA ALA A 27 5.00 -10.39 0.87
C ALA A 27 6.03 -9.92 1.89
N ILE A 28 6.20 -8.59 2.02
CA ILE A 28 7.10 -7.99 3.00
C ILE A 28 6.61 -8.37 4.40
N GLY A 29 7.52 -8.83 5.24
CA GLY A 29 7.25 -9.45 6.53
C GLY A 29 7.48 -10.96 6.50
N VAL A 30 7.19 -11.64 5.39
CA VAL A 30 7.35 -13.11 5.28
C VAL A 30 8.82 -13.53 5.29
N PRO A 31 9.70 -13.06 4.38
CA PRO A 31 11.11 -13.42 4.44
C PRO A 31 11.82 -12.85 5.68
N GLU A 32 11.44 -11.65 6.13
CA GLU A 32 12.03 -11.01 7.31
C GLU A 32 11.75 -11.78 8.59
N LEU A 33 10.50 -12.19 8.82
CA LEU A 33 10.14 -13.03 9.98
C LEU A 33 10.56 -14.49 9.78
N GLY A 34 10.66 -14.96 8.54
CA GLY A 34 11.17 -16.30 8.24
C GLY A 34 12.61 -16.50 8.72
N GLU A 35 13.48 -15.49 8.55
CA GLU A 35 14.83 -15.50 9.12
C GLU A 35 14.78 -15.58 10.66
N PHE A 36 13.89 -14.81 11.29
CA PHE A 36 13.68 -14.84 12.74
C PHE A 36 13.24 -16.23 13.23
N PHE A 37 12.25 -16.87 12.60
CA PHE A 37 11.76 -18.20 13.02
C PHE A 37 12.81 -19.32 12.90
N LEU A 38 13.79 -19.15 12.02
CA LEU A 38 14.92 -20.09 11.93
C LEU A 38 15.89 -19.88 13.09
N LEU A 39 16.21 -18.63 13.42
CA LEU A 39 17.15 -18.29 14.50
C LEU A 39 16.55 -18.51 15.89
N GLU A 40 15.24 -18.27 16.05
CA GLU A 40 14.50 -18.44 17.31
C GLU A 40 14.63 -19.86 17.87
N LYS A 41 14.74 -20.87 17.01
CA LYS A 41 14.87 -22.29 17.40
C LYS A 41 16.22 -22.65 18.01
N GLU A 42 17.25 -21.87 17.73
CA GLU A 42 18.64 -22.14 18.12
C GLU A 42 19.06 -21.32 19.36
N ILE A 43 18.14 -20.54 19.92
CA ILE A 43 18.40 -19.60 21.01
C ILE A 43 17.49 -19.94 22.17
N ASP A 44 18.05 -20.13 23.37
CA ASP A 44 17.27 -20.36 24.59
C ASP A 44 16.97 -19.07 25.36
N ASP A 45 17.79 -18.03 25.19
CA ASP A 45 17.61 -16.74 25.87
C ASP A 45 16.47 -15.92 25.25
N GLU A 46 15.39 -15.75 26.01
CA GLU A 46 14.22 -14.95 25.61
C GLU A 46 14.58 -13.49 25.31
N ALA A 47 15.54 -12.90 26.04
CA ALA A 47 15.97 -11.53 25.76
C ALA A 47 16.68 -11.40 24.41
N GLN A 48 17.39 -12.45 23.98
CA GLN A 48 18.02 -12.52 22.67
C GLN A 48 16.99 -12.78 21.57
N LYS A 49 15.98 -13.63 21.78
CA LYS A 49 14.87 -13.83 20.83
C LYS A 49 14.13 -12.53 20.54
N GLU A 50 13.78 -11.78 21.59
CA GLU A 50 13.12 -10.49 21.46
C GLU A 50 13.93 -9.51 20.62
N LYS A 51 15.26 -9.45 20.82
CA LYS A 51 16.14 -8.59 20.00
C LYS A 51 16.10 -8.94 18.52
N ILE A 52 16.09 -10.24 18.18
CA ILE A 52 16.06 -10.68 16.78
C ILE A 52 14.67 -10.44 16.17
N LEU A 53 13.59 -10.62 16.94
CA LEU A 53 12.24 -10.25 16.51
C LEU A 53 12.16 -8.75 16.19
N GLN A 54 12.66 -7.88 17.07
CA GLN A 54 12.71 -6.44 16.81
C GLN A 54 13.54 -6.10 15.58
N HIS A 55 14.63 -6.83 15.32
CA HIS A 55 15.43 -6.69 14.10
C HIS A 55 14.64 -7.08 12.84
N ALA A 56 13.89 -8.18 12.87
CA ALA A 56 13.02 -8.58 11.77
C ALA A 56 11.90 -7.56 11.50
N ILE A 57 11.29 -7.01 12.56
CA ILE A 57 10.31 -5.92 12.47
C ILE A 57 10.95 -4.67 11.85
N MET A 58 12.18 -4.33 12.24
CA MET A 58 12.91 -3.20 11.63
C MET A 58 13.13 -3.41 10.14
N LYS A 59 13.65 -4.59 9.73
CA LYS A 59 13.81 -4.92 8.31
C LYS A 59 12.48 -4.83 7.52
N THR A 60 11.38 -5.27 8.12
CA THR A 60 10.03 -5.18 7.53
C THR A 60 9.63 -3.73 7.27
N LYS A 61 9.88 -2.84 8.24
CA LYS A 61 9.63 -1.39 8.09
C LYS A 61 10.52 -0.78 7.00
N GLU A 62 11.82 -1.09 6.99
CA GLU A 62 12.76 -0.59 5.98
C GLU A 62 12.37 -1.03 4.57
N ASN A 63 12.00 -2.31 4.39
CA ASN A 63 11.62 -2.82 3.09
C ASN A 63 10.27 -2.26 2.62
N THR A 64 9.34 -1.99 3.54
CA THR A 64 8.08 -1.28 3.24
C THR A 64 8.36 0.16 2.78
N HIS A 65 9.28 0.86 3.45
CA HIS A 65 9.71 2.20 3.03
C HIS A 65 10.32 2.21 1.63
N LYS A 66 11.29 1.30 1.36
CA LYS A 66 11.88 1.12 0.02
C LYS A 66 10.83 0.79 -1.04
N LEU A 67 9.81 0.01 -0.69
CA LEU A 67 8.71 -0.29 -1.60
C LEU A 67 7.91 0.98 -1.94
N ALA A 68 7.57 1.80 -0.95
CA ALA A 68 6.86 3.05 -1.15
C ALA A 68 7.65 4.02 -2.05
N GLU A 69 8.97 4.17 -1.84
CA GLU A 69 9.83 5.00 -2.70
C GLU A 69 9.84 4.51 -4.16
N ARG A 70 9.94 3.19 -4.36
CA ARG A 70 9.89 2.56 -5.68
C ARG A 70 8.53 2.75 -6.36
N GLN A 71 7.43 2.63 -5.60
CA GLN A 71 6.09 2.88 -6.11
C GLN A 71 5.92 4.33 -6.54
N LEU A 72 6.36 5.28 -5.71
CA LEU A 72 6.33 6.71 -6.04
C LEU A 72 7.12 7.01 -7.33
N SER A 73 8.32 6.45 -7.46
CA SER A 73 9.14 6.60 -8.66
C SER A 73 8.44 6.05 -9.91
N LYS A 74 7.82 4.87 -9.80
CA LYS A 74 7.04 4.27 -10.90
C LYS A 74 5.84 5.13 -11.28
N ILE A 75 5.09 5.64 -10.31
CA ILE A 75 3.92 6.50 -10.56
C ILE A 75 4.34 7.80 -11.21
N ARG A 76 5.42 8.44 -10.76
CA ARG A 76 5.97 9.66 -11.39
C ARG A 76 6.35 9.43 -12.85
N ASN A 77 6.97 8.28 -13.15
CA ASN A 77 7.30 7.91 -14.53
C ASN A 77 6.03 7.68 -15.36
N MET A 78 5.02 7.01 -14.82
CA MET A 78 3.74 6.82 -15.54
C MET A 78 3.01 8.15 -15.75
N ASN A 79 3.01 9.06 -14.78
CA ASN A 79 2.34 10.35 -14.89
C ASN A 79 2.97 11.28 -15.95
N HIS A 80 4.20 11.00 -16.38
CA HIS A 80 4.77 11.67 -17.55
C HIS A 80 4.03 11.27 -18.84
N ASP A 81 3.62 10.01 -18.95
CA ASP A 81 2.99 9.44 -20.16
C ASP A 81 1.45 9.47 -20.09
N PHE A 82 0.90 9.51 -18.88
CA PHE A 82 -0.54 9.55 -18.61
C PHE A 82 -0.86 10.81 -17.82
N LYS A 83 -1.85 11.59 -18.25
CA LYS A 83 -2.32 12.76 -17.50
C LYS A 83 -3.13 12.31 -16.28
N MET A 84 -2.47 12.02 -15.16
CA MET A 84 -3.13 11.59 -13.92
C MET A 84 -3.52 12.79 -13.06
N PHE A 85 -4.65 12.68 -12.36
CA PHE A 85 -5.00 13.59 -11.28
C PHE A 85 -4.25 13.20 -10.01
N ILE A 86 -3.60 14.17 -9.37
CA ILE A 86 -2.85 13.96 -8.12
C ILE A 86 -3.67 14.52 -6.97
N ILE A 87 -3.94 13.67 -5.98
CA ILE A 87 -4.55 14.05 -4.71
C ILE A 87 -3.48 14.01 -3.62
N ASP A 88 -3.19 15.16 -3.03
CA ASP A 88 -2.23 15.26 -1.92
C ASP A 88 -2.94 15.00 -0.59
N SER A 89 -2.85 13.76 -0.11
CA SER A 89 -3.42 13.35 1.17
C SER A 89 -2.47 13.53 2.35
N THR A 90 -1.36 14.26 2.24
CA THR A 90 -0.33 14.37 3.28
C THR A 90 -0.91 14.82 4.62
N GLN A 91 -1.73 15.88 4.63
CA GLN A 91 -2.35 16.39 5.86
C GLN A 91 -3.29 15.37 6.52
N VAL A 92 -3.96 14.52 5.74
CA VAL A 92 -4.81 13.45 6.27
C VAL A 92 -3.96 12.42 7.02
N PHE A 93 -2.84 11.99 6.42
CA PHE A 93 -1.93 11.05 7.07
C PHE A 93 -1.27 11.66 8.33
N GLU A 94 -0.92 12.94 8.31
CA GLU A 94 -0.43 13.64 9.49
C GLU A 94 -1.47 13.65 10.63
N ALA A 95 -2.75 13.90 10.33
CA ALA A 95 -3.82 13.84 11.32
C ALA A 95 -3.98 12.42 11.90
N VAL A 96 -3.96 11.39 11.04
CA VAL A 96 -3.99 9.97 11.46
C VAL A 96 -2.84 9.63 12.40
N LEU A 97 -1.60 10.02 12.04
CA LEU A 97 -0.41 9.72 12.83
C LEU A 97 -0.41 10.44 14.19
N ASN A 98 -1.00 11.62 14.26
CA ASN A 98 -1.15 12.39 15.50
C ASN A 98 -2.38 11.97 16.32
N GLY A 99 -3.18 11.00 15.85
CA GLY A 99 -4.41 10.57 16.53
C GLY A 99 -5.52 11.63 16.57
N VAL A 100 -5.47 12.60 15.65
CA VAL A 100 -6.49 13.65 15.52
C VAL A 100 -7.64 13.13 14.64
N ASN A 101 -8.87 13.57 14.89
CA ASN A 101 -9.99 13.24 14.00
C ASN A 101 -9.69 13.76 12.58
N TYR A 102 -9.54 12.83 11.65
CA TYR A 102 -9.16 13.09 10.27
C TYR A 102 -10.34 12.95 9.28
N GLU A 103 -11.53 12.57 9.74
CA GLU A 103 -12.66 12.21 8.86
C GLU A 103 -13.08 13.41 8.00
N GLN A 104 -13.27 14.57 8.63
CA GLN A 104 -13.61 15.80 7.90
C GLN A 104 -12.47 16.22 6.96
N LEU A 105 -11.21 16.07 7.38
CA LEU A 105 -10.06 16.41 6.56
C LEU A 105 -9.94 15.50 5.33
N TYR A 106 -10.19 14.21 5.50
CA TYR A 106 -10.26 13.22 4.44
C TYR A 106 -11.40 13.53 3.46
N GLU A 107 -12.58 13.87 3.97
CA GLU A 107 -13.74 14.21 3.16
C GLU A 107 -13.42 15.38 2.21
N GLU A 108 -12.81 16.46 2.73
CA GLU A 108 -12.49 17.65 1.94
C GLU A 108 -11.28 17.47 1.02
N ILE A 109 -10.22 16.79 1.47
CA ILE A 109 -8.95 16.70 0.71
C ILE A 109 -8.97 15.55 -0.30
N VAL A 110 -9.63 14.43 0.04
CA VAL A 110 -9.55 13.20 -0.76
C VAL A 110 -10.90 12.89 -1.41
N PHE A 111 -11.95 12.74 -0.61
CA PHE A 111 -13.21 12.19 -1.11
C PHE A 111 -13.89 13.12 -2.12
N LYS A 112 -14.18 14.37 -1.75
CA LYS A 112 -14.86 15.32 -2.64
C LYS A 112 -14.10 15.57 -3.94
N PRO A 113 -12.78 15.84 -3.95
CA PRO A 113 -12.04 16.01 -5.20
C PRO A 113 -12.08 14.75 -6.08
N CYS A 114 -11.95 13.55 -5.49
CA CYS A 114 -12.08 12.31 -6.26
C CYS A 114 -13.46 12.19 -6.91
N MET A 115 -14.54 12.51 -6.17
CA MET A 115 -15.90 12.45 -6.69
C MET A 115 -16.15 13.44 -7.82
N GLU A 116 -15.62 14.66 -7.72
CA GLU A 116 -15.69 15.66 -8.78
C GLU A 116 -14.96 15.21 -10.06
N ILE A 117 -13.75 14.66 -9.91
CA ILE A 117 -12.97 14.11 -11.05
C ILE A 117 -13.75 13.00 -11.75
N VAL A 118 -14.32 12.05 -10.99
CA VAL A 118 -15.11 10.94 -11.56
C VAL A 118 -16.38 11.47 -12.23
N LYS A 119 -17.07 12.43 -11.61
CA LYS A 119 -18.27 13.05 -12.19
C LYS A 119 -17.96 13.70 -13.54
N GLN A 120 -16.90 14.52 -13.61
CA GLN A 120 -16.49 15.18 -14.85
C GLN A 120 -16.16 14.15 -15.94
N PHE A 121 -15.42 13.10 -15.60
CA PHE A 121 -15.11 12.02 -16.54
C PHE A 121 -16.37 11.35 -17.11
N LEU A 122 -17.37 11.08 -16.25
CA LEU A 122 -18.64 10.48 -16.69
C LEU A 122 -19.46 11.45 -17.56
N GLU A 123 -19.47 12.75 -17.24
CA GLU A 123 -20.18 13.75 -18.04
C GLU A 123 -19.55 13.91 -19.44
N GLU A 124 -18.23 14.09 -19.51
CA GLU A 124 -17.50 14.23 -20.78
C GLU A 124 -17.69 13.00 -21.69
N THR A 125 -17.69 11.80 -21.13
CA THR A 125 -17.92 10.57 -21.90
C THR A 125 -19.36 10.44 -22.39
N THR A 126 -20.35 10.94 -21.64
CA THR A 126 -21.75 10.92 -22.09
C THR A 126 -22.04 11.92 -23.21
N ASP A 127 -21.42 13.10 -23.20
CA ASP A 127 -21.61 14.11 -24.24
C ASP A 127 -20.91 13.75 -25.55
N VAL A 128 -19.72 13.12 -25.48
CA VAL A 128 -19.05 12.54 -26.66
C VAL A 128 -19.94 11.47 -27.33
N ASN A 129 -20.61 10.62 -26.53
CA ASN A 129 -21.51 9.60 -27.06
C ASN A 129 -22.77 10.18 -27.72
N LYS A 130 -23.37 11.24 -27.16
CA LYS A 130 -24.50 11.94 -27.79
C LYS A 130 -24.11 12.58 -29.12
N THR A 131 -22.96 13.27 -29.15
CA THR A 131 -22.46 13.92 -30.37
C THR A 131 -22.16 12.90 -31.48
N HIS A 132 -21.61 11.74 -31.13
CA HIS A 132 -21.37 10.66 -32.08
C HIS A 132 -22.68 10.06 -32.63
N LEU A 133 -23.68 9.84 -31.78
CA LEU A 133 -25.00 9.35 -32.19
C LEU A 133 -25.76 10.35 -33.07
N GLU A 134 -25.61 11.66 -32.84
CA GLU A 134 -26.18 12.71 -33.70
C GLU A 134 -25.47 12.83 -35.05
N MET A 135 -24.15 12.57 -35.10
CA MET A 135 -23.40 12.52 -36.35
C MET A 135 -23.72 11.28 -37.20
N VAL A 136 -24.00 10.13 -36.59
CA VAL A 136 -24.33 8.87 -37.30
C VAL A 136 -25.78 8.86 -37.83
N ASN A 137 -26.68 9.66 -37.25
CA ASN A 137 -28.10 9.74 -37.65
C ASN A 137 -28.45 10.96 -38.52
N LYS A 138 -27.45 11.67 -39.08
CA LYS A 138 -27.72 12.70 -40.09
C LYS A 138 -28.06 12.03 -41.44
N PRO A 139 -29.13 12.46 -42.14
CA PRO A 139 -29.55 11.86 -43.42
C PRO A 139 -28.54 12.07 -44.54
#